data_AF-A0AAE9GTB5-F1
#
_entry.id   AF-A0AAE9GTB5-F1
#
_cell.length_a   1.000
_cell.length_b   1.000
_cell.length_c   1.000
_cell.angle_alpha   90.00
_cell.angle_beta   90.00
_cell.angle_gamma   90.00
#
_symmetry.space_group_name_H-M   'P 1'
#
loop_
_entity.id
_entity.type
_entity.pdbx_description
1 polymer ?
#
loop_
_entity_poly.entity_id
_entity_poly.type
_entity_poly.pdbx_seq_one_letter_code
_entity_poly.pdbx_strand_id
1 'polypeptide(L)'
;MSIQAVELIKAYRLLNIGATTLISAKHDGVENVMAAAWVGALDYQPPKVTAVIDKIAYTRPLIEKSGCFAIQIPVAAQAELVLAMGESRHDHPDKLANVPLFYPPGFDIPLVQGCAAWLVCRLINEPHNQQAHDLFIGEVVAAWADERIFKHGHWQFDNAPDEWRTLHYVAGGQFYAIGKGFNLKQGSNVDD
;
A
#
# COMPACT_ATOMS: atom_id res chain seq x y z
N MET A 1 -16.65 -3.73 7.36
CA MET A 1 -15.40 -2.95 7.46
C MET A 1 -15.78 -1.48 7.52
N SER A 2 -15.17 -0.70 8.41
CA SER A 2 -15.44 0.74 8.54
C SER A 2 -14.41 1.49 7.69
N ILE A 3 -14.60 1.47 6.38
CA ILE A 3 -13.70 2.11 5.41
C ILE A 3 -14.19 3.55 5.20
N GLN A 4 -13.33 4.54 5.45
CA GLN A 4 -13.61 5.94 5.16
C GLN A 4 -12.68 6.48 4.08
N ALA A 5 -13.15 7.47 3.32
CA ALA A 5 -12.32 8.22 2.40
C ALA A 5 -11.27 9.05 3.16
N VAL A 6 -10.08 9.15 2.62
CA VAL A 6 -9.01 10.03 3.11
C VAL A 6 -8.86 11.19 2.13
N GLU A 7 -8.88 12.42 2.65
CA GLU A 7 -8.59 13.61 1.85
C GLU A 7 -7.23 13.46 1.16
N LEU A 8 -7.16 13.67 -0.15
CA LEU A 8 -5.93 13.43 -0.92
C LEU A 8 -4.73 14.23 -0.39
N ILE A 9 -4.95 15.44 0.12
CA ILE A 9 -3.91 16.26 0.76
C ILE A 9 -3.28 15.60 1.99
N LYS A 10 -3.97 14.65 2.63
CA LYS A 10 -3.50 13.89 3.81
C LYS A 10 -3.08 12.45 3.47
N ALA A 11 -3.19 12.02 2.21
CA ALA A 11 -2.91 10.63 1.82
C ALA A 11 -1.47 10.21 2.10
N TYR A 12 -0.50 11.14 1.99
CA TYR A 12 0.91 10.88 2.32
C TYR A 12 1.12 10.38 3.75
N ARG A 13 0.26 10.80 4.70
CA ARG A 13 0.35 10.40 6.11
C ARG A 13 0.13 8.90 6.31
N LEU A 14 -0.54 8.24 5.36
CA LEU A 14 -0.69 6.79 5.38
C LEU A 14 0.67 6.09 5.24
N LEU A 15 1.58 6.64 4.43
CA LEU A 15 2.89 6.02 4.13
C LEU A 15 4.05 6.55 4.98
N ASN A 16 3.89 7.70 5.67
CA ASN A 16 4.95 8.28 6.51
C ASN A 16 5.50 7.37 7.60
N ILE A 17 4.72 6.35 8.00
CA ILE A 17 5.14 5.35 8.99
C ILE A 17 6.14 4.32 8.43
N GLY A 18 6.35 4.28 7.10
CA GLY A 18 7.31 3.37 6.48
C GLY A 18 6.93 1.89 6.62
N ALA A 19 5.64 1.58 6.51
CA ALA A 19 5.13 0.22 6.58
C ALA A 19 5.50 -0.59 5.32
N THR A 20 5.67 -1.90 5.48
CA THR A 20 5.60 -2.85 4.37
C THR A 20 4.20 -2.81 3.78
N THR A 21 4.11 -2.86 2.46
CA THR A 21 2.87 -2.70 1.72
C THR A 21 2.53 -3.94 0.91
N LEU A 22 1.29 -4.00 0.46
CA LEU A 22 0.88 -4.82 -0.68
C LEU A 22 0.68 -3.90 -1.89
N ILE A 23 1.06 -4.36 -3.07
CA ILE A 23 0.76 -3.71 -4.35
C ILE A 23 -0.14 -4.64 -5.15
N SER A 24 -1.28 -4.13 -5.59
CA SER A 24 -2.19 -4.85 -6.48
C SER A 24 -2.35 -4.13 -7.82
N ALA A 25 -2.60 -4.91 -8.86
CA ALA A 25 -2.82 -4.41 -10.21
C ALA A 25 -3.70 -5.38 -11.01
N LYS A 26 -4.35 -4.87 -12.05
CA LYS A 26 -5.18 -5.66 -12.95
C LYS A 26 -5.06 -5.17 -14.38
N HIS A 27 -5.01 -6.10 -15.33
CA HIS A 27 -5.05 -5.82 -16.75
C HIS A 27 -5.67 -7.01 -17.50
N ASP A 28 -6.55 -6.75 -18.47
CA ASP A 28 -7.22 -7.78 -19.28
C ASP A 28 -7.87 -8.92 -18.47
N GLY A 29 -8.55 -8.56 -17.37
CA GLY A 29 -9.19 -9.52 -16.47
C GLY A 29 -8.23 -10.30 -15.57
N VAL A 30 -6.92 -10.10 -15.72
CA VAL A 30 -5.88 -10.75 -14.94
C VAL A 30 -5.46 -9.83 -13.79
N GLU A 31 -5.63 -10.30 -12.56
CA GLU A 31 -5.23 -9.58 -11.35
C GLU A 31 -4.03 -10.22 -10.63
N ASN A 32 -3.31 -9.41 -9.87
CA ASN A 32 -2.28 -9.89 -8.96
C ASN A 32 -2.14 -8.99 -7.73
N VAL A 33 -1.59 -9.56 -6.66
CA VAL A 33 -1.10 -8.84 -5.47
C VAL A 33 0.34 -9.27 -5.22
N MET A 34 1.21 -8.35 -4.83
CA MET A 34 2.57 -8.64 -4.35
C MET A 34 2.87 -7.90 -3.06
N ALA A 35 3.76 -8.44 -2.23
CA ALA A 35 4.35 -7.67 -1.12
C ALA A 35 5.43 -6.72 -1.65
N ALA A 36 5.51 -5.52 -1.07
CA ALA A 36 6.54 -4.52 -1.39
C ALA A 36 6.92 -3.71 -0.15
N ALA A 37 8.18 -3.79 0.27
CA ALA A 37 8.71 -3.02 1.39
C ALA A 37 9.27 -1.65 0.95
N TRP A 38 9.73 -1.53 -0.30
CA TRP A 38 10.36 -0.31 -0.84
C TRP A 38 9.31 0.59 -1.49
N VAL A 39 8.44 1.13 -0.65
CA VAL A 39 7.34 2.04 -1.03
C VAL A 39 7.35 3.25 -0.11
N GLY A 40 7.19 4.45 -0.67
CA GLY A 40 7.24 5.69 0.12
C GLY A 40 6.39 6.80 -0.48
N ALA A 41 6.03 7.77 0.36
CA ALA A 41 5.47 9.03 -0.12
C ALA A 41 6.57 9.84 -0.84
N LEU A 42 6.19 10.49 -1.95
CA LEU A 42 7.08 11.32 -2.77
C LEU A 42 6.70 12.80 -2.72
N ASP A 43 5.41 13.12 -2.66
CA ASP A 43 4.90 14.49 -2.73
C ASP A 43 3.56 14.64 -1.99
N TYR A 44 3.23 15.86 -1.60
CA TYR A 44 2.01 16.21 -0.84
C TYR A 44 0.84 16.55 -1.77
N GLN A 45 1.04 17.43 -2.76
CA GLN A 45 -0.04 17.96 -3.62
C GLN A 45 0.42 18.26 -5.07
N PRO A 46 -0.08 17.52 -6.08
CA PRO A 46 -0.88 16.31 -5.94
C PRO A 46 -0.06 15.19 -5.27
N PRO A 47 -0.68 14.36 -4.43
CA PRO A 47 0.02 13.32 -3.69
C PRO A 47 0.65 12.30 -4.63
N LYS A 48 1.94 12.01 -4.42
CA LYS A 48 2.69 11.03 -5.21
C LYS A 48 3.36 10.02 -4.32
N VAL A 49 3.63 8.85 -4.88
CA VAL A 49 4.32 7.74 -4.23
C VAL A 49 5.44 7.22 -5.13
N THR A 50 6.44 6.62 -4.53
CA THR A 50 7.41 5.76 -5.20
C THR A 50 7.19 4.31 -4.79
N ALA A 51 7.44 3.39 -5.71
CA ALA A 51 7.51 1.96 -5.45
C ALA A 51 8.62 1.34 -6.29
N VAL A 52 9.47 0.51 -5.68
CA VAL A 52 10.43 -0.30 -6.45
C VAL A 52 9.78 -1.63 -6.79
N ILE A 53 9.71 -1.95 -8.09
CA ILE A 53 9.02 -3.12 -8.62
C ILE A 53 9.95 -3.84 -9.60
N ASP A 54 10.55 -4.93 -9.13
CA ASP A 54 11.53 -5.73 -9.87
C ASP A 54 10.99 -6.21 -11.23
N LYS A 55 11.89 -6.35 -12.22
CA LYS A 55 11.56 -6.84 -13.56
C LYS A 55 10.95 -8.24 -13.56
N ILE A 56 11.26 -9.08 -12.56
CA ILE A 56 10.71 -10.44 -12.44
C ILE A 56 9.29 -10.46 -11.85
N ALA A 57 8.83 -9.35 -11.27
CA ALA A 57 7.55 -9.32 -10.57
C ALA A 57 6.40 -9.44 -11.58
N TYR A 58 5.54 -10.47 -11.41
CA TYR A 58 4.35 -10.66 -12.24
C TYR A 58 3.45 -9.42 -12.27
N THR A 59 3.40 -8.65 -11.18
CA THR A 59 2.59 -7.43 -11.07
C THR A 59 3.09 -6.33 -12.00
N ARG A 60 4.39 -6.25 -12.30
CA ARG A 60 5.00 -5.18 -13.11
C ARG A 60 4.33 -4.99 -14.48
N PRO A 61 4.22 -6.02 -15.34
CA PRO A 61 3.56 -5.85 -16.64
C PRO A 61 2.06 -5.52 -16.52
N LEU A 62 1.38 -5.90 -15.43
CA LEU A 62 -0.01 -5.48 -15.22
C LEU A 62 -0.10 -3.97 -14.99
N ILE A 63 0.85 -3.41 -14.23
CA ILE A 63 0.94 -1.98 -13.94
C ILE A 63 1.31 -1.21 -15.21
N GLU A 64 2.34 -1.64 -15.92
CA GLU A 64 2.81 -0.97 -17.14
C GLU A 64 1.72 -0.94 -18.22
N LYS A 65 0.93 -2.01 -18.36
CA LYS A 65 -0.12 -2.09 -19.38
C LYS A 65 -1.42 -1.40 -18.99
N SER A 66 -1.81 -1.44 -17.72
CA SER A 66 -3.03 -0.78 -17.24
C SER A 66 -2.85 0.70 -16.92
N GLY A 67 -1.62 1.13 -16.64
CA GLY A 67 -1.33 2.47 -16.13
C GLY A 67 -1.88 2.71 -14.72
N CYS A 68 -2.31 1.67 -13.99
CA CYS A 68 -2.92 1.78 -12.67
C CYS A 68 -2.37 0.72 -11.72
N PHE A 69 -2.25 1.08 -10.44
CA PHE A 69 -1.90 0.16 -9.37
C PHE A 69 -2.50 0.65 -8.05
N ALA A 70 -2.58 -0.20 -7.04
CA ALA A 70 -2.99 0.20 -5.71
C ALA A 70 -1.96 -0.23 -4.68
N ILE A 71 -1.68 0.66 -3.73
CA ILE A 71 -0.85 0.40 -2.56
C ILE A 71 -1.78 0.19 -1.38
N GLN A 72 -1.48 -0.80 -0.55
CA GLN A 72 -2.27 -1.14 0.62
C GLN A 72 -1.37 -1.39 1.81
N ILE A 73 -1.86 -1.03 2.99
CA ILE A 73 -1.08 -1.08 4.22
C ILE A 73 -1.61 -2.24 5.07
N PRO A 74 -0.99 -3.44 5.01
CA PRO A 74 -1.40 -4.57 5.82
C PRO A 74 -1.14 -4.35 7.31
N VAL A 75 -1.88 -5.09 8.14
CA VAL A 75 -1.73 -5.11 9.60
C VAL A 75 -1.08 -6.40 10.09
N ALA A 76 -0.70 -6.46 11.36
CA ALA A 76 -0.02 -7.61 11.96
C ALA A 76 -0.81 -8.92 11.85
N ALA A 77 -2.15 -8.85 11.91
CA ALA A 77 -3.03 -9.99 11.64
C ALA A 77 -2.87 -10.61 10.23
N GLN A 78 -2.27 -9.87 9.30
CA GLN A 78 -2.06 -10.27 7.90
C GLN A 78 -0.60 -10.66 7.60
N ALA A 79 0.26 -10.86 8.61
CA ALA A 79 1.69 -11.14 8.39
C ALA A 79 1.94 -12.37 7.49
N GLU A 80 1.20 -13.45 7.71
CA GLU A 80 1.28 -14.66 6.88
C GLU A 80 0.84 -14.39 5.43
N LEU A 81 -0.22 -13.59 5.24
CA LEU A 81 -0.66 -13.15 3.93
C LEU A 81 0.40 -12.31 3.22
N VAL A 82 1.07 -11.40 3.93
CA VAL A 82 2.16 -10.59 3.37
C VAL A 82 3.30 -11.47 2.88
N LEU A 83 3.69 -12.50 3.65
CA LEU A 83 4.70 -13.47 3.21
C LEU A 83 4.25 -14.25 1.98
N ALA A 84 3.03 -14.79 1.99
CA ALA A 84 2.49 -15.51 0.84
C ALA A 84 2.41 -14.62 -0.42
N MET A 85 2.12 -13.32 -0.27
CA MET A 85 2.09 -12.38 -1.39
C MET A 85 3.49 -12.00 -1.89
N GLY A 86 4.55 -12.31 -1.14
CA GLY A 86 5.93 -12.24 -1.61
C GLY A 86 6.29 -13.33 -2.63
N GLU A 87 5.54 -14.43 -2.68
CA GLU A 87 5.74 -15.49 -3.68
C GLU A 87 5.28 -15.04 -5.07
N SER A 88 6.01 -15.47 -6.11
CA SER A 88 5.69 -15.11 -7.49
C SER A 88 4.45 -15.84 -7.97
N ARG A 89 3.57 -15.12 -8.68
CA ARG A 89 2.42 -15.74 -9.36
C ARG A 89 2.84 -16.63 -10.55
N HIS A 90 4.05 -16.44 -11.07
CA HIS A 90 4.60 -17.35 -12.10
C HIS A 90 4.72 -18.79 -11.57
N ASP A 91 5.08 -18.94 -10.29
CA ASP A 91 5.27 -20.23 -9.64
C ASP A 91 4.00 -20.69 -8.89
N HIS A 92 3.23 -19.73 -8.38
CA HIS A 92 2.00 -19.96 -7.62
C HIS A 92 0.80 -19.26 -8.28
N PRO A 93 0.25 -19.81 -9.38
CA PRO A 93 -0.80 -19.15 -10.17
C PRO A 93 -2.09 -18.89 -9.37
N ASP A 94 -2.39 -19.75 -8.40
CA ASP A 94 -3.59 -19.71 -7.55
C ASP A 94 -3.38 -18.95 -6.23
N LYS A 95 -2.27 -18.22 -6.06
CA LYS A 95 -1.94 -17.56 -4.78
C LYS A 95 -3.02 -16.60 -4.25
N LEU A 96 -3.90 -16.12 -5.13
CA LEU A 96 -5.02 -15.24 -4.75
C LEU A 96 -6.31 -15.98 -4.39
N ALA A 97 -6.41 -17.30 -4.57
CA ALA A 97 -7.67 -18.05 -4.47
C ALA A 97 -8.41 -17.86 -3.13
N ASN A 98 -7.67 -17.68 -2.04
CA ASN A 98 -8.21 -17.49 -0.69
C ASN A 98 -7.97 -16.07 -0.14
N VAL A 99 -7.54 -15.13 -0.99
CA VAL A 99 -7.30 -13.75 -0.58
C VAL A 99 -8.63 -12.99 -0.74
N PRO A 100 -9.22 -12.46 0.34
CA PRO A 100 -10.46 -11.71 0.23
C PRO A 100 -10.17 -10.36 -0.44
N LEU A 101 -10.71 -10.17 -1.64
CA LEU A 101 -10.57 -8.94 -2.43
C LEU A 101 -11.90 -8.15 -2.45
N PHE A 102 -11.80 -6.85 -2.70
CA PHE A 102 -12.93 -5.98 -3.02
C PHE A 102 -12.53 -4.95 -4.06
N TYR A 103 -13.51 -4.36 -4.74
CA TYR A 103 -13.30 -3.32 -5.75
C TYR A 103 -13.96 -2.02 -5.28
N PRO A 104 -13.21 -0.92 -5.16
CA PRO A 104 -13.80 0.36 -4.77
C PRO A 104 -14.60 0.94 -5.95
N PRO A 105 -15.68 1.71 -5.68
CA PRO A 105 -16.46 2.34 -6.75
C PRO A 105 -15.60 3.21 -7.66
N GLY A 106 -15.77 3.05 -8.98
CA GLY A 106 -15.06 3.85 -9.99
C GLY A 106 -13.68 3.34 -10.38
N PHE A 107 -13.18 2.23 -9.81
CA PHE A 107 -11.89 1.67 -10.17
C PHE A 107 -11.97 0.17 -10.43
N ASP A 108 -11.48 -0.28 -11.58
CA ASP A 108 -11.31 -1.71 -11.89
C ASP A 108 -9.95 -2.22 -11.39
N ILE A 109 -9.76 -2.16 -10.07
CA ILE A 109 -8.53 -2.61 -9.42
C ILE A 109 -8.85 -3.34 -8.10
N PRO A 110 -8.30 -4.55 -7.87
CA PRO A 110 -8.59 -5.30 -6.67
C PRO A 110 -7.85 -4.74 -5.46
N LEU A 111 -8.54 -4.60 -4.33
CA LEU A 111 -8.00 -4.24 -3.03
C LEU A 111 -8.15 -5.40 -2.06
N VAL A 112 -7.14 -5.66 -1.23
CA VAL A 112 -7.15 -6.72 -0.21
C VAL A 112 -7.93 -6.23 0.99
N GLN A 113 -8.93 -7.01 1.40
CA GLN A 113 -9.73 -6.72 2.59
C GLN A 113 -8.89 -6.85 3.86
N GLY A 114 -9.25 -6.09 4.90
CA GLY A 114 -8.59 -6.17 6.21
C GLY A 114 -7.31 -5.35 6.36
N CYS A 115 -6.79 -4.75 5.28
CA CYS A 115 -5.71 -3.77 5.37
C CYS A 115 -6.14 -2.53 6.18
N ALA A 116 -5.16 -1.82 6.73
CA ALA A 116 -5.33 -0.55 7.43
C ALA A 116 -5.73 0.59 6.51
N ALA A 117 -5.21 0.58 5.27
CA ALA A 117 -5.44 1.63 4.30
C ALA A 117 -5.17 1.17 2.86
N TRP A 118 -5.69 1.94 1.91
CA TRP A 118 -5.60 1.70 0.47
C TRP A 118 -5.40 3.04 -0.25
N LEU A 119 -4.51 3.05 -1.24
CA LEU A 119 -4.25 4.16 -2.14
C LEU A 119 -4.35 3.63 -3.57
N VAL A 120 -5.23 4.19 -4.39
CA VAL A 120 -5.26 3.90 -5.83
C VAL A 120 -4.42 4.94 -6.54
N CYS A 121 -3.53 4.45 -7.40
CA CYS A 121 -2.51 5.23 -8.06
C CYS A 121 -2.64 5.13 -9.59
N ARG A 122 -2.52 6.27 -10.26
CA ARG A 122 -2.26 6.34 -11.69
C ARG A 122 -0.74 6.37 -11.90
N LEU A 123 -0.23 5.48 -12.75
CA LEU A 123 1.18 5.44 -13.11
C LEU A 123 1.60 6.74 -13.80
N ILE A 124 2.66 7.36 -13.31
CA ILE A 124 3.40 8.39 -14.04
C ILE A 124 4.51 7.67 -14.80
N ASN A 125 4.40 7.69 -16.13
CA ASN A 125 5.31 6.93 -16.98
C ASN A 125 6.68 7.61 -17.07
N GLU A 126 7.67 7.03 -16.38
CA GLU A 126 9.06 7.46 -16.35
C GLU A 126 9.97 6.30 -16.79
N PRO A 127 10.09 6.03 -18.11
CA PRO A 127 10.78 4.83 -18.60
C PRO A 127 12.23 4.74 -18.15
N HIS A 128 12.94 5.86 -18.02
CA HIS A 128 14.32 5.85 -17.54
C HIS A 128 14.41 5.29 -16.11
N ASN A 129 13.58 5.80 -15.19
CA ASN A 129 13.56 5.35 -13.80
C ASN A 129 13.14 3.88 -13.69
N GLN A 130 12.12 3.48 -14.45
CA GLN A 130 11.61 2.10 -14.47
C GLN A 130 12.65 1.11 -15.00
N GLN A 131 13.48 1.49 -15.98
CA GLN A 131 14.49 0.60 -16.56
C GLN A 131 15.78 0.58 -15.76
N ALA A 132 16.27 1.74 -15.33
CA ALA A 132 17.55 1.89 -14.64
C ALA A 132 17.50 1.51 -13.16
N HIS A 133 16.35 1.71 -12.50
CA HIS A 133 16.22 1.61 -11.05
C HIS A 133 15.01 0.78 -10.60
N ASP A 134 14.22 0.25 -11.54
CA ASP A 134 12.96 -0.43 -11.25
C ASP A 134 12.01 0.44 -10.41
N LEU A 135 12.17 1.76 -10.53
CA LEU A 135 11.48 2.77 -9.74
C LEU A 135 10.24 3.28 -10.48
N PHE A 136 9.09 3.03 -9.89
CA PHE A 136 7.80 3.48 -10.37
C PHE A 136 7.33 4.69 -9.56
N ILE A 137 6.72 5.65 -10.25
CA ILE A 137 6.09 6.83 -9.64
C ILE A 137 4.59 6.76 -9.91
N GLY A 138 3.78 6.95 -8.87
CA GLY A 138 2.32 7.00 -9.01
C GLY A 138 1.74 8.27 -8.43
N GLU A 139 0.74 8.84 -9.11
CA GLU A 139 -0.14 9.88 -8.56
C GLU A 139 -1.30 9.21 -7.82
N VAL A 140 -1.52 9.54 -6.55
CA VAL A 140 -2.65 9.00 -5.78
C VAL A 140 -3.93 9.72 -6.20
N VAL A 141 -4.87 8.96 -6.75
CA VAL A 141 -6.16 9.47 -7.26
C VAL A 141 -7.33 9.17 -6.32
N ALA A 142 -7.18 8.21 -5.42
CA ALA A 142 -8.12 7.94 -4.34
C ALA A 142 -7.40 7.29 -3.16
N ALA A 143 -7.88 7.54 -1.94
CA ALA A 143 -7.34 6.93 -0.74
C ALA A 143 -8.45 6.64 0.28
N TRP A 144 -8.29 5.54 1.00
CA TRP A 144 -9.18 5.12 2.08
C TRP A 144 -8.38 4.55 3.25
N ALA A 145 -8.98 4.57 4.42
CA ALA A 145 -8.42 3.92 5.60
C ALA A 145 -9.51 3.30 6.48
N ASP A 146 -9.13 2.33 7.30
CA ASP A 146 -10.01 1.78 8.31
C ASP A 146 -10.14 2.75 9.50
N GLU A 147 -11.36 3.18 9.79
CA GLU A 147 -11.67 4.14 10.85
C GLU A 147 -11.21 3.68 12.23
N ARG A 148 -11.00 2.38 12.46
CA ARG A 148 -10.51 1.88 13.76
C ARG A 148 -9.11 2.38 14.08
N ILE A 149 -8.27 2.57 13.07
CA ILE A 149 -6.85 2.90 13.24
C ILE A 149 -6.36 4.13 12.51
N PHE A 150 -7.18 4.75 11.66
CA PHE A 150 -6.88 6.05 11.08
C PHE A 150 -8.10 6.94 11.22
N LYS A 151 -7.98 8.12 11.84
CA LYS A 151 -9.08 9.08 12.01
C LYS A 151 -8.58 10.50 11.86
N HIS A 152 -9.39 11.34 11.21
CA HIS A 152 -9.11 12.78 11.03
C HIS A 152 -7.71 13.07 10.46
N GLY A 153 -7.15 12.17 9.65
CA GLY A 153 -5.81 12.32 9.09
C GLY A 153 -4.67 11.84 9.99
N HIS A 154 -4.94 11.06 11.04
CA HIS A 154 -3.94 10.59 12.00
C HIS A 154 -4.13 9.11 12.33
N TRP A 155 -3.01 8.39 12.44
CA TRP A 155 -2.96 7.03 12.96
C TRP A 155 -3.34 6.97 14.46
N GLN A 156 -4.04 5.91 14.86
CA GLN A 156 -4.62 5.70 16.19
C GLN A 156 -4.18 4.33 16.77
N PHE A 157 -2.96 3.87 16.44
CA PHE A 157 -2.49 2.53 16.82
C PHE A 157 -2.50 2.27 18.34
N ASP A 158 -2.23 3.29 19.16
CA ASP A 158 -2.23 3.14 20.62
C ASP A 158 -3.64 2.91 21.21
N ASN A 159 -4.69 3.14 20.42
CA ASN A 159 -6.09 2.95 20.80
C ASN A 159 -6.70 1.67 20.18
N ALA A 160 -5.88 0.83 19.53
CA ALA A 160 -6.33 -0.39 18.86
C ALA A 160 -5.53 -1.62 19.33
N PRO A 161 -6.08 -2.84 19.19
CA PRO A 161 -5.34 -4.06 19.51
C PRO A 161 -4.07 -4.20 18.66
N ASP A 162 -3.04 -4.86 19.20
CA ASP A 162 -1.73 -4.99 18.53
C ASP A 162 -1.81 -5.68 17.16
N GLU A 163 -2.83 -6.50 16.91
CA GLU A 163 -3.08 -7.13 15.60
C GLU A 163 -3.33 -6.11 14.47
N TRP A 164 -3.70 -4.86 14.81
CA TRP A 164 -3.92 -3.75 13.89
C TRP A 164 -2.68 -2.89 13.64
N ARG A 165 -1.56 -3.18 14.30
CA ARG A 165 -0.29 -2.50 14.03
C ARG A 165 0.19 -2.82 12.63
N THR A 166 0.77 -1.85 11.94
CA THR A 166 1.37 -2.08 10.62
C THR A 166 2.65 -2.88 10.73
N LEU A 167 2.98 -3.58 9.65
CA LEU A 167 4.15 -4.44 9.54
C LEU A 167 5.34 -3.70 8.94
N HIS A 168 6.54 -3.99 9.42
CA HIS A 168 7.81 -3.46 8.94
C HIS A 168 8.79 -4.62 8.74
N TYR A 169 8.90 -5.09 7.50
CA TYR A 169 9.70 -6.24 7.11
C TYR A 169 11.19 -6.01 7.30
N VAL A 170 11.90 -7.06 7.74
CA VAL A 170 13.36 -7.05 7.88
C VAL A 170 13.99 -8.03 6.90
N ALA A 171 13.75 -9.33 7.10
CA ALA A 171 14.28 -10.41 6.26
C ALA A 171 13.60 -11.75 6.59
N GLY A 172 13.56 -12.66 5.61
CA GLY A 172 13.00 -14.01 5.75
C GLY A 172 11.50 -13.95 6.10
N GLY A 173 11.16 -14.32 7.33
CA GLY A 173 9.81 -14.23 7.87
C GLY A 173 9.63 -13.17 8.97
N GLN A 174 10.65 -12.35 9.24
CA GLN A 174 10.65 -11.46 10.39
C GLN A 174 10.15 -10.06 10.04
N PHE A 175 9.22 -9.58 10.87
CA PHE A 175 8.68 -8.23 10.84
C PHE A 175 8.78 -7.61 12.23
N TYR A 176 8.85 -6.28 12.29
CA TYR A 176 8.44 -5.50 13.45
C TYR A 176 7.04 -4.95 13.24
N ALA A 177 6.28 -4.81 14.32
CA ALA A 177 5.05 -4.04 14.33
C ALA A 177 5.35 -2.57 14.67
N ILE A 178 4.58 -1.62 14.14
CA ILE A 178 4.74 -0.19 14.50
C ILE A 178 4.66 -0.02 16.03
N GLY A 179 5.56 0.79 16.59
CA GLY A 179 5.71 0.94 18.03
C GLY A 179 4.67 1.84 18.70
N LYS A 180 4.94 2.16 19.97
CA LYS A 180 4.13 3.09 20.78
C LYS A 180 4.29 4.52 20.28
N GLY A 181 3.17 5.24 20.12
CA GLY A 181 3.18 6.66 19.77
C GLY A 181 3.62 7.56 20.94
N PHE A 182 4.12 8.74 20.60
CA PHE A 182 4.38 9.82 21.55
C PHE A 182 4.16 11.17 20.88
N ASN A 183 3.67 12.15 21.65
CA ASN A 183 3.43 13.50 21.16
C ASN A 183 4.44 14.46 21.79
N LEU A 184 5.12 15.23 20.96
CA LEU A 184 5.95 16.35 21.40
C LEU A 184 5.10 17.62 21.45
N LYS A 185 5.38 18.52 22.40
CA LYS A 185 4.66 19.80 22.54
C LYS A 185 4.95 20.79 21.39
N GLN A 186 5.90 20.47 20.51
CA GLN A 186 6.28 21.28 19.37
C GLN A 186 6.43 20.37 18.14
N GLY A 187 5.63 20.65 17.13
CA GLY A 187 5.69 20.07 15.80
C GLY A 187 4.84 20.98 14.91
N SER A 188 5.46 21.62 13.93
CA SER A 188 4.73 22.37 12.92
C SER A 188 3.90 21.39 12.11
N ASN A 189 2.58 21.47 12.22
CA ASN A 189 1.71 20.88 11.21
C ASN A 189 2.00 21.64 9.91
N VAL A 190 2.33 20.92 8.84
CA VAL A 190 2.50 21.52 7.50
C VAL A 190 1.16 22.05 6.95
N ASP A 191 0.07 21.87 7.71
CA ASP A 191 -1.31 22.15 7.32
C ASP A 191 -2.04 23.14 8.27
N ASP A 192 -1.32 24.01 9.01
CA ASP A 192 -1.91 25.21 9.64
C ASP A 192 -1.76 26.44 8.73
#